data_AF-A0A7V4MZH6-F1
#
_entry.id   AF-A0A7V4MZH6-F1
#
_cell.length_a   1.000
_cell.length_b   1.000
_cell.length_c   1.000
_cell.angle_alpha   90.00
_cell.angle_beta   90.00
_cell.angle_gamma   90.00
#
_symmetry.space_group_name_H-M   'P 1'
#
loop_
_entity.id
_entity.type
_entity.pdbx_description
1 polymer ?
#
loop_
_entity_poly.entity_id
_entity_poly.type
_entity_poly.pdbx_seq_one_letter_code
_entity_poly.pdbx_strand_id
1 'polypeptide(L)' 'PRILDLLKQPTFLDALSNKGRFRETLAGIPVHVILDPEAGLLGAAAHGLAAAAGPTGSPATVRS' A
#
# COMPACT_ATOMS: atom_id res chain seq x y z
N PRO A 1 -8.81 7.65 -16.96
CA PRO A 1 -7.35 7.97 -16.86
C PRO A 1 -6.54 7.25 -17.95
N ARG A 2 -5.80 7.98 -18.80
CA ARG A 2 -5.12 7.41 -20.00
C ARG A 2 -3.89 6.54 -19.67
N ILE A 3 -3.35 6.64 -18.45
CA ILE A 3 -2.20 5.85 -17.99
C ILE A 3 -2.55 4.38 -17.77
N LEU A 4 -3.84 4.05 -17.58
CA LEU A 4 -4.27 2.68 -17.26
C LEU A 4 -3.87 1.66 -18.31
N ASP A 5 -3.92 2.04 -19.58
CA ASP A 5 -3.58 1.14 -20.67
C ASP A 5 -2.08 0.85 -20.72
N LEU A 6 -1.24 1.82 -20.28
CA LEU A 6 0.20 1.65 -20.13
C LEU A 6 0.54 0.73 -18.94
N LEU A 7 -0.17 0.87 -17.81
CA LEU A 7 0.06 0.03 -16.62
C LEU A 7 -0.35 -1.43 -16.81
N LYS A 8 -1.19 -1.72 -17.81
CA LYS A 8 -1.57 -3.09 -18.19
C LYS A 8 -0.59 -3.74 -19.16
N GLN A 9 0.37 -3.00 -19.71
CA GLN A 9 1.29 -3.56 -20.70
C GLN A 9 2.23 -4.58 -20.06
N PRO A 10 2.57 -5.66 -20.79
CA PRO A 10 3.51 -6.68 -20.31
C PRO A 10 4.86 -6.08 -19.89
N THR A 11 5.34 -5.07 -20.61
CA THR A 11 6.58 -4.35 -20.30
C THR A 11 6.61 -3.76 -18.90
N PHE A 12 5.50 -3.19 -18.42
CA PHE A 12 5.40 -2.64 -17.07
C PHE A 12 5.34 -3.77 -16.02
N LEU A 13 4.51 -4.79 -16.26
CA LEU A 13 4.33 -5.92 -15.35
C LEU A 13 5.60 -6.80 -15.24
N ASP A 14 6.32 -6.98 -16.35
CA ASP A 14 7.61 -7.68 -16.38
C ASP A 14 8.67 -6.90 -15.60
N ALA A 15 8.73 -5.57 -15.73
CA ALA A 15 9.66 -4.76 -14.96
C ALA A 15 9.38 -4.83 -13.44
N LEU A 16 8.11 -4.90 -13.03
CA LEU A 16 7.70 -5.07 -11.64
C LEU A 16 8.10 -6.45 -11.08
N SER A 17 7.88 -7.51 -11.85
CA SER A 17 8.19 -8.88 -11.44
C SER A 17 9.67 -9.25 -11.63
N ASN A 18 10.46 -8.47 -12.36
CA ASN A 18 11.88 -8.74 -12.58
C ASN A 18 12.75 -8.43 -11.34
N LYS A 19 12.63 -9.29 -10.33
CA LYS A 19 13.42 -9.28 -9.08
C LYS A 19 14.21 -10.59 -8.93
N GLY A 20 14.78 -11.08 -10.04
CA GLY A 20 15.57 -12.31 -10.09
C GLY A 20 14.79 -13.51 -9.55
N ARG A 21 15.29 -14.13 -8.47
CA ARG A 21 14.68 -15.29 -7.80
C ARG A 21 13.24 -15.07 -7.32
N PHE A 22 12.79 -13.82 -7.19
CA PHE A 22 11.41 -13.51 -6.77
C PHE A 22 10.43 -13.37 -7.94
N ARG A 23 10.88 -13.56 -9.20
CA ARG A 23 10.04 -13.38 -10.39
C ARG A 23 8.78 -14.24 -10.35
N GLU A 24 8.92 -15.53 -10.08
CA GLU A 24 7.80 -16.47 -10.05
C GLU A 24 6.80 -16.12 -8.94
N THR A 25 7.30 -15.71 -7.76
CA THR A 25 6.46 -15.26 -6.65
C THR A 25 5.70 -13.99 -7.01
N LEU A 26 6.39 -12.99 -7.59
CA LEU A 26 5.79 -11.70 -7.93
C LEU A 26 4.83 -11.78 -9.14
N ALA A 27 5.06 -12.72 -10.05
CA ALA A 27 4.18 -12.95 -11.20
C ALA A 27 2.77 -13.41 -10.80
N GLY A 28 2.63 -14.06 -9.64
CA GLY A 28 1.33 -14.48 -9.09
C GLY A 28 0.59 -13.40 -8.30
N ILE A 29 1.21 -12.24 -8.04
CA ILE A 29 0.61 -11.19 -7.20
C ILE A 29 -0.21 -10.22 -8.07
N PRO A 30 -1.50 -9.99 -7.75
CA PRO A 30 -2.33 -9.07 -8.52
C PRO A 30 -1.89 -7.61 -8.30
N VAL A 31 -1.81 -6.85 -9.39
CA VAL A 31 -1.54 -5.41 -9.37
C VAL A 31 -2.86 -4.63 -9.38
N HIS A 32 -3.09 -3.82 -8.36
CA HIS A 32 -4.28 -2.97 -8.24
C HIS A 32 -3.91 -1.48 -8.40
N VAL A 33 -4.75 -0.72 -9.09
CA VAL A 33 -4.55 0.72 -9.32
C VAL A 33 -5.73 1.49 -8.72
N ILE A 34 -5.44 2.44 -7.83
CA ILE A 34 -6.43 3.34 -7.26
C ILE A 34 -6.65 4.51 -8.22
N LEU A 35 -7.90 4.73 -8.62
CA LEU A 35 -8.29 5.80 -9.56
C LEU A 35 -8.93 7.01 -8.90
N ASP A 36 -9.15 6.92 -7.59
CA ASP A 36 -9.71 7.99 -6.79
C ASP A 36 -8.66 9.11 -6.59
N PRO A 37 -8.91 10.34 -7.08
CA PRO A 37 -7.99 11.45 -6.90
C PRO A 37 -7.84 11.88 -5.43
N GLU A 38 -8.80 11.57 -4.57
CA GLU A 38 -8.78 11.92 -3.14
C GLU A 38 -8.14 10.85 -2.26
N ALA A 39 -7.68 9.74 -2.83
CA ALA A 39 -7.06 8.64 -2.08
C ALA A 39 -5.92 9.11 -1.15
N GLY A 40 -5.13 10.10 -1.59
CA GLY A 40 -4.08 10.70 -0.77
C GLY A 40 -4.62 11.46 0.45
N LEU A 41 -5.71 12.21 0.28
CA LEU A 41 -6.37 12.95 1.37
C LEU A 41 -7.02 11.99 2.36
N LEU A 42 -7.69 10.94 1.86
CA LEU A 42 -8.28 9.89 2.69
C LEU A 42 -7.21 9.19 3.54
N GLY A 43 -6.05 8.87 2.94
CA GLY A 43 -4.90 8.31 3.66
C GLY A 43 -4.35 9.24 4.72
N ALA A 44 -4.20 10.54 4.41
CA ALA A 44 -3.74 11.54 5.36
C ALA A 44 -4.70 11.70 6.56
N ALA A 45 -6.02 11.76 6.29
CA ALA A 45 -7.04 11.84 7.33
C ALA A 45 -7.03 10.59 8.23
N ALA A 46 -6.96 9.39 7.63
CA ALA A 46 -6.90 8.14 8.37
C ALA A 46 -5.65 8.07 9.28
N HIS A 47 -4.50 8.50 8.77
CA HIS A 47 -3.27 8.55 9.56
C HIS A 47 -3.37 9.56 10.71
N GLY A 48 -3.90 10.77 10.46
CA GLY A 48 -4.11 11.79 11.49
C GLY A 48 -5.06 11.32 12.60
N LEU A 49 -6.14 10.63 12.24
CA LEU A 49 -7.07 10.02 13.19
C LEU A 49 -6.40 8.92 14.03
N ALA A 50 -5.63 8.03 13.40
CA ALA A 50 -4.89 7.00 14.11
C ALA A 50 -3.82 7.58 15.05
N ALA A 51 -3.13 8.65 14.64
CA ALA A 51 -2.16 9.34 15.49
C ALA A 51 -2.82 10.09 16.65
N ALA A 52 -3.97 10.73 16.41
CA ALA A 52 -4.75 11.42 17.44
C ALA A 52 -5.43 10.48 18.43
N ALA A 53 -5.71 9.24 18.03
CA ALA A 53 -6.21 8.20 18.92
C ALA A 53 -5.18 7.76 19.99
N GLY A 54 -3.91 8.18 19.86
CA GLY A 54 -2.81 7.86 20.77
C GLY A 54 -2.44 6.37 20.75
N PRO A 55 -1.23 5.98 21.17
CA PRO A 55 -1.02 4.60 21.54
C PRO A 55 -1.95 4.34 22.73
N THR A 56 -2.87 3.39 22.59
CA THR A 56 -3.49 2.75 23.75
C THR A 56 -2.40 1.98 24.50
N GLY A 57 -1.47 2.72 25.10
CA GLY A 57 -0.57 2.25 26.12
C GLY A 57 -1.43 2.00 27.33
N SER A 58 -1.90 0.76 27.46
CA SER A 58 -2.23 0.22 28.77
C SER A 58 -1.04 0.52 29.69
N PRO A 59 -1.22 1.28 30.79
CA PRO A 59 -0.12 1.51 31.70
C PRO A 59 0.27 0.17 32.29
N ALA A 60 1.55 -0.15 32.11
CA ALA A 60 2.20 -1.26 32.77
C ALA A 60 1.82 -1.30 34.24
N THR A 61 1.49 -2.51 34.69
CA THR A 61 1.70 -3.03 36.04
C THR A 61 2.73 -2.20 36.83
N VAL A 62 2.25 -1.36 37.73
CA VAL A 62 3.06 -0.78 38.81
C VAL A 62 2.35 -1.08 40.12
N ARG A 63 2.85 -2.16 40.75
CA ARG A 63 3.03 -2.39 42.19
C ARG A 63 1.86 -2.13 43.14
N SER A 64 1.40 -3.21 43.75
CA SER A 64 1.34 -3.37 45.22
C SER A 64 1.48 -4.85 45.57
#